data_AF-A0A5B0DPB5-F1
#
_entry.id   AF-A0A5B0DPB5-F1
#
_cell.length_a   1.000
_cell.length_b   1.000
_cell.length_c   1.000
_cell.angle_alpha   90.00
_cell.angle_beta   90.00
_cell.angle_gamma   90.00
#
_symmetry.space_group_name_H-M   'P 1'
#
loop_
_entity.id
_entity.type
_entity.pdbx_description
1 polymer ?
#
loop_
_entity_poly.entity_id
_entity_poly.type
_entity_poly.pdbx_seq_one_letter_code
_entity_poly.pdbx_strand_id
1 'polypeptide(L)'
;MVNMYRVKGQVFNITLNDKVVQKGWYLIMTDLGQEYLVQRNYSLSSKRFFKIYQTEYSLYNHIADRGLNSTKRLTNLGIAIMLSAFVRWLTPFELWLGPTNHVASLVQGSINLLILVLVLLISFFLVSWYRKIKLKNFLRERNADLRYTGKVRSLTSLKTVKEGIGFW
;
A
#
# COMPACT_ATOMS: atom_id res chain seq x y z
N MET A 1 -24.82 -16.46 -9.63
CA MET A 1 -23.69 -17.35 -9.27
C MET A 1 -22.39 -16.64 -9.62
N VAL A 2 -21.45 -16.52 -8.69
CA VAL A 2 -20.11 -15.96 -8.96
C VAL A 2 -19.19 -17.12 -9.34
N ASN A 3 -18.74 -17.19 -10.59
CA ASN A 3 -17.80 -18.23 -11.01
C ASN A 3 -16.42 -17.94 -10.38
N MET A 4 -15.98 -18.83 -9.49
CA MET A 4 -14.64 -18.82 -8.92
C MET A 4 -13.80 -19.89 -9.59
N TYR A 5 -12.70 -19.47 -10.21
CA TYR A 5 -11.71 -20.37 -10.81
C TYR A 5 -10.46 -20.40 -9.94
N ARG A 6 -9.84 -21.56 -9.82
CA ARG A 6 -8.56 -21.73 -9.10
C ARG A 6 -7.44 -21.73 -10.12
N VAL A 7 -6.44 -20.90 -9.89
CA VAL A 7 -5.28 -20.78 -10.77
C VAL A 7 -4.02 -20.84 -9.91
N LYS A 8 -3.03 -21.60 -10.37
CA LYS A 8 -1.69 -21.63 -9.80
C LYS A 8 -0.83 -20.55 -10.46
N GLY A 9 0.04 -19.94 -9.67
CA GLY A 9 0.91 -18.89 -10.14
C GLY A 9 1.87 -18.41 -9.06
N GLN A 10 2.82 -17.60 -9.49
CA GLN A 10 3.86 -17.01 -8.65
C GLN A 10 3.62 -15.53 -8.44
N VAL A 11 4.08 -15.01 -7.31
CA VAL A 11 3.86 -13.62 -6.88
C VAL A 11 5.19 -12.89 -6.90
N PHE A 12 5.22 -11.76 -7.60
CA PHE A 12 6.40 -10.95 -7.79
C PHE A 12 6.13 -9.51 -7.36
N ASN A 13 7.12 -8.91 -6.70
CA ASN A 13 7.13 -7.46 -6.56
C ASN A 13 7.52 -6.84 -7.90
N ILE A 14 7.00 -5.66 -8.20
CA ILE A 14 7.37 -4.92 -9.40
C ILE A 14 8.11 -3.64 -9.05
N THR A 15 8.90 -3.15 -9.98
CA THR A 15 9.49 -1.81 -10.00
C THR A 15 8.91 -1.05 -11.20
N LEU A 16 8.92 0.29 -11.17
CA LEU A 16 8.59 1.10 -12.35
C LEU A 16 9.82 1.82 -12.93
N ASN A 17 10.94 1.83 -12.19
CA ASN A 17 12.13 2.63 -12.50
C ASN A 17 13.42 1.89 -12.13
N ASP A 18 13.36 0.56 -12.03
CA ASP A 18 14.42 -0.41 -11.66
C ASP A 18 15.15 -0.17 -10.34
N LYS A 19 14.69 0.82 -9.56
CA LYS A 19 15.37 1.30 -8.34
C LYS A 19 14.55 1.12 -7.06
N VAL A 20 13.23 1.05 -7.17
CA VAL A 20 12.35 1.03 -5.98
C VAL A 20 11.16 0.14 -6.25
N VAL A 21 10.91 -0.79 -5.32
CA VAL A 21 9.71 -1.61 -5.30
C VAL A 21 8.46 -0.73 -5.24
N GLN A 22 7.54 -0.94 -6.18
CA GLN A 22 6.25 -0.26 -6.24
C GLN A 22 5.32 -0.81 -5.15
N LYS A 23 5.44 -0.24 -3.95
CA LYS A 23 4.55 -0.57 -2.83
C LYS A 23 3.10 -0.35 -3.22
N GLY A 24 2.21 -1.22 -2.76
CA GLY A 24 0.78 -1.13 -3.05
C GLY A 24 0.32 -2.01 -4.22
N TRP A 25 1.26 -2.55 -4.99
CA TRP A 25 0.99 -3.36 -6.17
C TRP A 25 1.96 -4.52 -6.22
N TYR A 26 1.49 -5.67 -6.68
CA TYR A 26 2.33 -6.82 -6.99
C TYR A 26 1.77 -7.55 -8.20
N LEU A 27 2.64 -8.27 -8.89
CA LEU A 27 2.32 -9.05 -10.07
C LEU A 27 2.06 -10.50 -9.65
N ILE A 28 1.00 -11.10 -10.19
CA ILE A 28 0.80 -12.54 -10.21
C ILE A 28 1.03 -12.97 -11.65
N MET A 29 1.93 -13.92 -11.85
CA MET A 29 2.10 -14.61 -13.12
C MET A 29 1.55 -16.03 -12.95
N THR A 30 0.55 -16.38 -13.76
CA THR A 30 -0.02 -17.73 -13.75
C THR A 30 0.87 -18.70 -14.50
N ASP A 31 0.70 -20.00 -14.24
CA ASP A 31 1.43 -21.04 -14.98
C ASP A 31 1.11 -21.04 -16.49
N LEU A 32 0.00 -20.39 -16.88
CA LEU A 32 -0.40 -20.17 -18.28
C LEU A 32 0.24 -18.93 -18.91
N GLY A 33 1.16 -18.26 -18.20
CA GLY A 33 1.83 -17.04 -18.65
C GLY A 33 0.95 -15.77 -18.57
N GLN A 34 -0.23 -15.84 -17.94
CA GLN A 34 -1.07 -14.65 -17.80
C GLN A 34 -0.61 -13.78 -16.63
N GLU A 35 -0.53 -12.48 -16.89
CA GLU A 35 -0.11 -11.47 -15.92
C GLU A 35 -1.32 -10.77 -15.30
N TYR A 36 -1.32 -10.69 -13.96
CA TYR A 36 -2.34 -9.97 -13.20
C TYR A 36 -1.69 -9.05 -12.18
N LEU A 37 -2.07 -7.78 -12.19
CA LEU A 37 -1.69 -6.81 -11.19
C LEU A 37 -2.68 -6.79 -10.05
N VAL A 38 -2.20 -7.01 -8.83
CA VAL A 38 -3.03 -6.97 -7.63
C VAL A 38 -2.82 -5.68 -6.88
N GLN A 39 -3.92 -4.98 -6.60
CA GLN A 39 -3.89 -3.78 -5.78
C GLN A 39 -3.97 -4.14 -4.29
N ARG A 40 -2.87 -3.91 -3.57
CA ARG A 40 -2.75 -4.10 -2.11
C ARG A 40 -2.00 -2.95 -1.46
N ASN A 41 -2.70 -1.84 -1.23
CA ASN A 41 -2.10 -0.63 -0.63
C ASN A 41 -1.62 -0.81 0.81
N TYR A 42 -2.21 -1.76 1.53
CA TYR A 42 -1.97 -2.00 2.96
C TYR A 42 -1.40 -3.39 3.19
N SER A 43 -0.36 -3.45 4.02
CA SER A 43 0.35 -4.69 4.35
C SER A 43 -0.32 -5.50 5.47
N LEU A 44 -1.58 -5.19 5.82
CA LEU A 44 -2.34 -6.00 6.78
C LEU A 44 -2.52 -7.41 6.19
N SER A 45 -1.99 -8.42 6.89
CA SER A 45 -2.17 -9.83 6.56
C SER A 45 -3.64 -10.18 6.81
N SER A 46 -4.42 -10.26 5.74
CA SER A 46 -5.85 -10.58 5.83
C SER A 46 -6.21 -11.43 4.62
N LYS A 47 -6.83 -12.57 4.91
CA LYS A 47 -7.28 -13.52 3.89
C LYS A 47 -8.57 -13.01 3.23
N ARG A 48 -8.50 -11.87 2.55
CA ARG A 48 -9.61 -11.18 1.87
C ARG A 48 -9.43 -11.17 0.35
N PHE A 49 -10.47 -10.73 -0.35
CA PHE A 49 -10.42 -10.50 -1.78
C PHE A 49 -9.73 -9.17 -2.10
N PHE A 50 -8.76 -9.21 -3.01
CA PHE A 50 -8.06 -8.05 -3.54
C PHE A 50 -8.47 -7.80 -4.98
N LYS A 51 -8.49 -6.53 -5.39
CA LYS A 51 -8.80 -6.15 -6.78
C LYS A 51 -7.63 -6.55 -7.68
N ILE A 52 -7.95 -7.18 -8.81
CA ILE A 52 -6.99 -7.52 -9.84
C ILE A 52 -7.26 -6.76 -11.13
N TYR A 53 -6.17 -6.48 -11.82
CA TYR A 53 -6.13 -5.72 -13.04
C TYR A 53 -5.26 -6.45 -14.06
N GLN A 54 -5.53 -6.21 -15.33
CA GLN A 54 -4.71 -6.67 -16.45
C GLN A 54 -4.28 -5.47 -17.29
N THR A 55 -3.18 -5.66 -17.99
CA THR A 55 -2.66 -4.69 -18.95
C THR A 55 -2.05 -5.44 -20.12
N GLU A 56 -2.03 -4.80 -21.29
CA GLU A 56 -1.46 -5.37 -22.53
C GLU A 56 0.07 -5.30 -22.54
N TYR A 57 0.66 -4.48 -21.66
CA TYR A 57 2.12 -4.37 -21.50
C TYR A 57 2.66 -5.42 -20.52
N SER A 58 3.61 -6.24 -20.95
CA SER A 58 4.26 -7.22 -20.07
C SER A 58 5.14 -6.52 -19.02
N LEU A 59 4.90 -6.87 -17.75
CA LEU A 59 5.65 -6.40 -16.60
C LEU A 59 6.73 -7.37 -16.15
N TYR A 60 7.01 -8.42 -16.94
CA TYR A 60 8.06 -9.40 -16.64
C TYR A 60 9.43 -8.74 -16.45
N ASN A 61 9.80 -7.82 -17.34
CA ASN A 61 11.07 -7.07 -17.24
C ASN A 61 11.11 -6.07 -16.08
N HIS A 62 9.97 -5.86 -15.41
CA HIS A 62 9.82 -4.95 -14.27
C HIS A 62 9.73 -5.71 -12.94
N ILE A 63 9.96 -7.02 -12.93
CA ILE A 63 10.03 -7.80 -11.70
C ILE A 63 11.21 -7.31 -10.85
N ALA A 64 10.92 -6.97 -9.61
CA ALA A 64 11.93 -6.49 -8.68
C ALA A 64 12.87 -7.63 -8.29
N ASP A 65 14.15 -7.49 -8.61
CA ASP A 65 15.17 -8.39 -8.13
C ASP A 65 15.30 -8.35 -6.60
N ARG A 66 15.59 -9.51 -5.99
CA ARG A 66 15.60 -9.71 -4.52
C ARG A 66 16.62 -8.82 -3.77
N GLY A 67 17.47 -8.05 -4.47
CA GLY A 67 18.51 -7.18 -3.90
C GLY A 67 18.17 -5.70 -3.72
N LEU A 68 16.98 -5.23 -4.11
CA LEU A 68 16.66 -3.79 -4.19
C LEU A 68 16.38 -3.05 -2.85
N ASN A 69 17.05 -3.38 -1.75
CA ASN A 69 16.86 -2.69 -0.48
C ASN A 69 18.15 -2.53 0.34
N SER A 70 18.62 -1.28 0.51
CA SER A 70 19.40 -0.89 1.70
C SER A 70 19.46 0.64 1.91
N THR A 71 19.67 1.44 0.87
CA THR A 71 20.13 2.82 1.09
C THR A 71 19.08 3.85 1.53
N LYS A 72 17.78 3.63 1.28
CA LYS A 72 16.73 4.63 1.59
C LYS A 72 16.18 4.57 3.03
N ARG A 73 16.59 3.59 3.85
CA ARG A 73 16.04 3.44 5.21
C ARG A 73 16.45 4.61 6.11
N LEU A 74 17.67 5.13 5.94
CA LEU A 74 18.21 6.24 6.73
C LEU A 74 17.57 7.58 6.37
N THR A 75 17.36 7.85 5.07
CA THR A 75 16.77 9.11 4.59
C THR A 75 15.31 9.27 5.03
N ASN A 76 14.54 8.17 5.01
CA ASN A 76 13.15 8.19 5.45
C ASN A 76 13.01 8.41 6.97
N LEU A 77 13.99 7.96 7.77
CA LEU A 77 14.03 8.23 9.21
C LEU A 77 14.27 9.72 9.50
N GLY A 78 15.23 10.34 8.81
CA GLY A 78 15.49 11.78 8.95
C GLY A 78 14.28 12.63 8.58
N ILE A 79 13.59 12.29 7.48
CA ILE A 79 12.34 12.97 7.06
C ILE A 79 11.24 12.77 8.10
N ALA A 80 11.10 11.57 8.68
CA ALA A 80 10.10 11.29 9.70
C ALA A 80 10.34 12.07 11.00
N ILE A 81 11.61 12.23 11.41
CA ILE A 81 12.00 13.03 12.59
C ILE A 81 11.72 14.52 12.35
N MET A 82 12.06 15.03 11.16
CA MET A 82 11.75 16.42 10.78
C MET A 82 10.23 16.67 10.75
N LEU A 83 9.46 15.75 10.16
CA LEU A 83 8.00 15.86 10.17
C LEU A 83 7.43 15.77 11.57
N SER A 84 7.93 14.88 12.44
CA SER A 84 7.42 14.76 13.81
C SER A 84 7.73 16.00 14.64
N ALA A 85 8.90 16.61 14.47
CA ALA A 85 9.25 17.89 15.08
C ALA A 85 8.34 19.01 14.56
N PHE A 86 8.08 19.06 13.26
CA PHE A 86 7.21 20.07 12.65
C PHE A 86 5.75 19.93 13.11
N VAL A 87 5.23 18.71 13.18
CA VAL A 87 3.89 18.43 13.74
C VAL A 87 3.83 18.82 15.21
N ARG A 88 4.84 18.46 16.01
CA ARG A 88 4.91 18.83 17.44
C ARG A 88 4.95 20.34 17.64
N TRP A 89 5.61 21.07 16.73
CA TRP A 89 5.67 22.52 16.76
C TRP A 89 4.33 23.17 16.38
N LEU A 90 3.65 22.65 15.36
CA LEU A 90 2.33 23.14 14.93
C LEU A 90 1.19 22.82 15.90
N THR A 91 1.33 21.77 16.72
CA THR A 91 0.25 21.32 17.59
C THR A 91 0.70 21.27 19.06
N PRO A 92 0.59 22.38 19.82
CA PRO A 92 0.82 22.35 21.27
C PRO A 92 -0.09 21.34 21.96
N PHE A 93 0.38 20.75 23.06
CA PHE A 93 -0.32 19.69 23.80
C PHE A 93 -1.72 20.13 24.29
N GLU A 94 -1.86 21.42 24.61
CA GLU A 94 -3.11 22.08 24.98
C GLU A 94 -4.13 22.10 23.84
N LEU A 95 -3.66 22.08 22.59
CA LEU A 95 -4.50 22.00 21.40
C LEU A 95 -5.11 20.61 21.26
N TRP A 96 -4.46 19.57 21.79
CA TRP A 96 -4.95 18.18 21.75
C TRP A 96 -5.88 17.83 22.89
N LEU A 97 -5.61 18.28 24.11
CA LEU A 97 -6.37 17.88 25.31
C LEU A 97 -7.22 19.01 25.91
N GLY A 98 -7.15 20.23 25.36
CA GLY A 98 -7.77 21.41 25.96
C GLY A 98 -7.06 21.83 27.26
N PRO A 99 -7.48 22.94 27.88
CA PRO A 99 -7.02 23.31 29.21
C PRO A 99 -7.42 22.23 30.23
N THR A 100 -6.48 21.85 31.11
CA THR A 100 -6.53 20.66 31.98
C THR A 100 -7.67 20.63 33.02
N ASN A 101 -8.45 21.70 33.19
CA ASN A 101 -9.29 21.91 34.37
C ASN A 101 -10.82 21.87 34.13
N HIS A 102 -11.32 21.51 32.94
CA HIS A 102 -12.77 21.48 32.68
C HIS A 102 -13.24 20.23 31.94
N VAL A 103 -14.44 19.70 32.25
CA VAL A 103 -15.07 18.56 31.53
C VAL A 103 -15.20 18.81 30.02
N ALA A 104 -15.26 20.08 29.60
CA ALA A 104 -15.18 20.50 28.19
C ALA A 104 -13.87 20.08 27.50
N SER A 105 -12.79 19.85 28.24
CA SER A 105 -11.48 19.40 27.75
C SER A 105 -11.52 17.97 27.21
N LEU A 106 -12.36 17.09 27.79
CA LEU A 106 -12.54 15.71 27.31
C LEU A 106 -13.28 15.64 25.97
N VAL A 107 -14.29 16.50 25.79
CA VAL A 107 -15.03 16.60 24.51
C VAL A 107 -14.12 17.18 23.43
N GLN A 108 -13.41 18.27 23.74
CA GLN A 108 -12.43 18.86 22.84
C GLN A 108 -11.34 17.86 22.46
N GLY A 109 -10.80 17.12 23.43
CA GLY A 109 -9.81 16.09 23.19
C GLY A 109 -10.30 14.96 22.30
N SER A 110 -11.56 14.56 22.47
CA SER A 110 -12.20 13.55 21.62
C SER A 110 -12.37 14.04 20.17
N ILE A 111 -12.76 15.31 19.98
CA ILE A 111 -12.86 15.94 18.64
C ILE A 111 -11.50 15.98 17.97
N ASN A 112 -10.46 16.40 18.69
CA ASN A 112 -9.09 16.46 18.15
C ASN A 112 -8.58 15.07 17.75
N LEU A 113 -8.80 14.06 18.59
CA LEU A 113 -8.44 12.68 18.28
C LEU A 113 -9.15 12.19 17.01
N LEU A 114 -10.44 12.53 16.86
CA LEU A 114 -11.21 12.20 15.66
C LEU A 114 -10.66 12.89 14.41
N ILE A 115 -10.29 14.18 14.53
CA ILE A 115 -9.62 14.92 13.45
C ILE A 115 -8.31 14.23 13.07
N LEU A 116 -7.48 13.82 14.04
CA LEU A 116 -6.22 13.11 13.76
C LEU A 116 -6.46 11.80 13.00
N VAL A 117 -7.41 10.98 13.47
CA VAL A 117 -7.77 9.73 12.81
C VAL A 117 -8.22 10.00 11.37
N LEU A 118 -9.04 11.03 11.16
CA LEU A 118 -9.52 11.43 9.84
C LEU A 118 -8.37 11.89 8.93
N VAL A 119 -7.46 12.72 9.44
CA VAL A 119 -6.24 13.14 8.71
C VAL A 119 -5.39 11.94 8.31
N LEU A 120 -5.19 10.97 9.21
CA LEU A 120 -4.47 9.74 8.91
C LEU A 120 -5.16 8.93 7.80
N LEU A 121 -6.48 8.74 7.89
CA LEU A 121 -7.26 8.03 6.87
C LEU A 121 -7.16 8.72 5.49
N ILE A 122 -7.27 10.04 5.44
CA ILE A 122 -7.10 10.82 4.21
C ILE A 122 -5.68 10.64 3.67
N SER A 123 -4.65 10.72 4.51
CA SER A 123 -3.26 10.54 4.08
C SER A 123 -3.03 9.18 3.42
N PHE A 124 -3.57 8.10 4.01
CA PHE A 124 -3.49 6.76 3.46
C PHE A 124 -4.23 6.62 2.13
N PHE A 125 -5.41 7.24 2.04
CA PHE A 125 -6.19 7.29 0.81
C PHE A 125 -5.42 8.02 -0.31
N LEU A 126 -4.86 9.19 -0.03
CA LEU A 126 -4.06 9.97 -0.98
C LEU A 126 -2.83 9.21 -1.46
N VAL A 127 -2.10 8.55 -0.56
CA VAL A 127 -0.95 7.71 -0.94
C VAL A 127 -1.37 6.55 -1.85
N SER A 128 -2.48 5.89 -1.53
CA SER A 128 -3.07 4.83 -2.36
C SER A 128 -3.47 5.34 -3.75
N TRP A 129 -4.12 6.49 -3.80
CA TRP A 129 -4.55 7.15 -5.03
C TRP A 129 -3.36 7.55 -5.91
N TYR A 130 -2.37 8.22 -5.33
CA TYR A 130 -1.13 8.61 -6.00
C TYR A 130 -0.40 7.40 -6.61
N ARG A 131 -0.26 6.30 -5.86
CA ARG A 131 0.37 5.06 -6.36
C ARG A 131 -0.36 4.50 -7.59
N LYS A 132 -1.69 4.57 -7.61
CA LYS A 132 -2.50 4.14 -8.76
C LYS A 132 -2.30 5.04 -9.97
N ILE A 133 -2.32 6.37 -9.78
CA ILE A 133 -2.05 7.33 -10.86
C ILE A 133 -0.66 7.11 -11.44
N LYS A 134 0.36 6.96 -10.58
CA LYS A 134 1.73 6.70 -11.01
C LYS A 134 1.83 5.47 -11.91
N LEU A 135 1.21 4.35 -11.51
CA LEU A 135 1.17 3.13 -12.31
C LEU A 135 0.41 3.34 -13.63
N LYS A 136 -0.72 4.04 -13.60
CA LYS A 136 -1.51 4.32 -14.81
C LYS A 136 -0.74 5.19 -15.79
N ASN A 137 -0.03 6.21 -15.32
CA ASN A 137 0.80 7.06 -16.17
C ASN A 137 1.95 6.28 -16.79
N PHE A 138 2.64 5.43 -16.01
CA PHE A 138 3.69 4.55 -16.52
C PHE A 138 3.21 3.64 -17.65
N LEU A 139 1.99 3.08 -17.54
CA LEU A 139 1.40 2.25 -18.59
C LEU A 139 0.98 3.09 -19.80
N ARG A 140 0.42 4.29 -19.59
CA ARG A 140 0.03 5.22 -20.66
C ARG A 140 1.21 5.67 -21.51
N GLU A 141 2.36 5.94 -20.90
CA GLU A 141 3.62 6.22 -21.62
C GLU A 141 4.04 5.09 -22.56
N ARG A 142 3.52 3.87 -22.34
CA ARG A 142 3.78 2.65 -23.14
C ARG A 142 2.58 2.23 -23.98
N ASN A 143 1.62 3.14 -24.21
CA ASN A 143 0.38 2.88 -24.94
C ASN A 143 -0.47 1.73 -24.38
N ALA A 144 -0.35 1.45 -23.08
CA ALA A 144 -1.13 0.42 -22.40
C ALA A 144 -2.06 1.04 -21.36
N ASP A 145 -3.19 0.37 -21.11
CA ASP A 145 -4.12 0.77 -20.05
C ASP A 145 -4.21 -0.30 -18.95
N LEU A 146 -4.69 0.13 -17.79
CA LEU A 146 -4.91 -0.73 -16.63
C LEU A 146 -6.40 -1.07 -16.52
N ARG A 147 -6.78 -2.25 -17.01
CA ARG A 147 -8.17 -2.72 -17.00
C ARG A 147 -8.47 -3.53 -15.75
N TYR A 148 -9.61 -3.28 -15.13
CA TYR A 148 -10.06 -4.06 -13.98
C TYR A 148 -10.66 -5.39 -14.46
N THR A 149 -10.14 -6.51 -13.95
CA THR A 149 -10.58 -7.86 -14.38
C THR A 149 -11.43 -8.54 -13.31
N GLY A 150 -11.24 -8.22 -12.03
CA GLY A 150 -12.03 -8.83 -10.97
C GLY A 150 -11.37 -8.80 -9.60
N LYS A 151 -11.55 -9.89 -8.84
CA LYS A 151 -10.98 -10.05 -7.51
C LYS A 151 -10.29 -11.39 -7.35
N VAL A 152 -9.18 -11.41 -6.60
CA VAL A 152 -8.42 -12.62 -6.25
C VAL A 152 -8.29 -12.76 -4.74
N ARG A 153 -8.19 -14.00 -4.26
CA ARG A 153 -7.86 -14.34 -2.87
C ARG A 153 -6.85 -15.46 -2.89
N SER A 154 -5.80 -15.36 -2.09
CA SER A 154 -4.84 -16.46 -1.99
C SER A 154 -5.43 -17.62 -1.17
N LEU A 155 -5.19 -18.85 -1.66
CA LEU A 155 -5.56 -20.07 -0.94
C LEU A 155 -4.45 -20.52 0.02
N THR A 156 -3.20 -20.18 -0.30
CA THR A 156 -1.99 -20.36 0.50
C THR A 156 -1.43 -19.01 0.96
N SER A 157 -0.61 -19.02 2.02
CA SER A 157 0.12 -17.82 2.44
C SER A 157 1.12 -17.40 1.36
N LEU A 158 1.19 -16.09 1.10
CA LEU A 158 2.17 -15.49 0.18
C LEU A 158 3.59 -15.62 0.71
N LYS A 159 3.74 -15.58 2.04
CA LYS A 159 5.00 -15.78 2.75
C LYS A 159 4.71 -16.39 4.11
N THR A 160 5.57 -17.26 4.60
CA THR A 160 5.52 -17.73 5.99
C THR A 160 6.62 -17.01 6.76
N VAL A 161 6.25 -16.39 7.89
CA VAL A 161 7.22 -15.75 8.80
C VAL A 161 7.93 -16.85 9.60
N LYS A 162 9.11 -16.57 10.16
CA LYS A 162 9.90 -17.54 10.96
C LYS A 162 9.08 -18.20 12.09
N GLU A 163 8.06 -17.52 12.59
CA GLU A 163 7.14 -17.97 13.65
C GLU A 163 6.02 -18.89 13.13
N GLY A 164 6.05 -19.32 11.86
CA GLY A 164 5.00 -20.16 11.27
C GLY A 164 3.73 -19.40 10.86
N ILE A 165 3.65 -18.10 11.13
CA ILE A 165 2.50 -17.26 10.77
C ILE A 165 2.49 -17.01 9.25
N GLY A 166 1.39 -17.40 8.61
CA GLY A 166 1.15 -17.13 7.20
C GLY A 166 0.79 -15.67 6.94
N PHE A 167 1.56 -15.01 6.07
CA PHE A 167 1.24 -13.71 5.51
C PHE A 167 0.34 -13.91 4.29
N TRP A 168 -0.91 -13.47 4.41
CA TRP A 168 -1.95 -13.56 3.37
C TRP A 168 -2.00 -12.29 2.54
#